data_AF-A0A973GD02-F1
#
_entry.id   AF-A0A973GD02-F1
#
_cell.length_a   1.000
_cell.length_b   1.000
_cell.length_c   1.000
_cell.angle_alpha   90.00
_cell.angle_beta   90.00
_cell.angle_gamma   90.00
#
_symmetry.space_group_name_H-M   'P 1'
#
loop_
_entity.id
_entity.type
_entity.pdbx_description
1 polymer ?
#
loop_
_entity_poly.entity_id
_entity_poly.type
_entity_poly.pdbx_seq_one_letter_code
_entity_poly.pdbx_strand_id
1 'polypeptide(L)'
;MNTYTHPRPFTGDPFDDEQDPDHPSPDGQPDVPRMVLERHIHQMRVDATDEWAYVPVTAVFWPGIGEVVELGPWSLSPEDARLLAASLTTLASLVDTKHPDSLIHETEESTS
;
A
#
# COMPACT_ATOMS: atom_id res chain seq x y z
N MET A 1 7.90 2.85 16.35
CA MET A 1 7.63 2.86 14.90
C MET A 1 8.59 1.84 14.32
N ASN A 2 8.12 0.62 14.02
CA ASN A 2 8.99 -0.42 13.48
C ASN A 2 9.36 -0.02 12.05
N THR A 3 10.61 0.37 11.86
CA THR A 3 11.18 0.62 10.53
C THR A 3 11.56 -0.73 9.95
N TYR A 4 10.86 -1.17 8.90
CA TYR A 4 11.22 -2.38 8.16
C TYR A 4 12.57 -2.15 7.46
N THR A 5 13.66 -2.59 8.07
CA THR A 5 15.00 -2.51 7.50
C THR A 5 15.13 -3.51 6.36
N HIS A 6 14.98 -3.02 5.13
CA HIS A 6 15.14 -3.78 3.88
C HIS A 6 14.43 -5.15 3.89
N PRO A 7 13.10 -5.20 3.81
CA PRO A 7 12.42 -6.46 3.53
C PRO A 7 12.95 -6.95 2.17
N ARG A 8 13.57 -8.13 2.18
CA ARG A 8 14.04 -8.74 0.93
C ARG A 8 12.83 -8.89 0.01
N PRO A 9 13.00 -8.81 -1.33
CA PRO A 9 11.95 -9.27 -2.23
C PRO A 9 11.53 -10.66 -1.77
N PHE A 10 10.23 -10.92 -1.66
CA PHE A 10 9.77 -12.28 -1.37
C PHE A 10 10.18 -13.17 -2.54
N THR A 11 11.33 -13.84 -2.38
CA THR A 11 11.79 -14.93 -3.24
C THR A 11 11.51 -16.28 -2.59
N GLY A 12 10.84 -16.27 -1.43
CA GLY A 12 10.54 -17.43 -0.61
C GLY A 12 9.41 -18.26 -1.18
N ASP A 13 9.47 -19.55 -0.89
CA ASP A 13 8.35 -20.49 -1.00
C ASP A 13 7.05 -19.83 -0.48
N PRO A 14 5.87 -19.95 -1.12
CA PRO A 14 4.59 -19.51 -0.54
C PRO A 14 4.30 -20.14 0.84
N PHE A 15 5.07 -21.14 1.27
CA PHE A 15 5.08 -21.74 2.60
C PHE A 15 6.20 -21.23 3.54
N ASP A 16 6.98 -20.23 3.14
CA ASP A 16 7.97 -19.57 4.00
C ASP A 16 7.21 -18.68 5.00
N ASP A 17 6.94 -19.28 6.16
CA ASP A 17 6.31 -18.71 7.35
C ASP A 17 7.18 -17.60 7.96
N GLU A 18 7.48 -16.52 7.22
CA GLU A 18 7.74 -15.22 7.85
C GLU A 18 6.40 -14.69 8.39
N GLN A 19 5.89 -15.41 9.40
CA GLN A 19 4.85 -14.91 10.27
C GLN A 19 5.39 -13.61 10.86
N ASP A 20 4.66 -12.52 10.63
CA ASP A 20 4.82 -11.29 11.40
C ASP A 20 3.90 -11.47 12.61
N PRO A 21 4.38 -12.04 13.73
CA PRO A 21 3.54 -12.31 14.90
C PRO A 21 2.98 -11.03 15.52
N ASP A 22 3.54 -9.87 15.16
CA ASP A 22 3.10 -8.56 15.63
C ASP A 22 2.01 -7.95 14.74
N HIS A 23 1.65 -8.58 13.61
CA HIS A 23 0.56 -8.08 12.78
C HIS A 23 -0.80 -8.45 13.38
N PRO A 24 -1.62 -7.48 13.81
CA PRO A 24 -2.91 -7.77 14.41
C PRO A 24 -3.82 -8.46 13.37
N SER A 25 -4.58 -9.45 13.82
CA SER A 25 -5.65 -10.02 13.01
C SER A 25 -6.70 -8.94 12.70
N PRO A 26 -7.33 -8.97 11.51
CA PRO A 26 -8.34 -7.98 11.15
C PRO A 26 -9.55 -7.94 12.11
N ASP A 27 -9.82 -9.04 12.81
CA ASP A 27 -10.91 -9.19 13.78
C ASP A 27 -10.46 -9.01 15.25
N GLY A 28 -9.17 -8.76 15.50
CA GLY A 28 -8.60 -8.56 16.83
C GLY A 28 -8.50 -9.82 17.70
N GLN A 29 -8.72 -11.01 17.14
CA GLN A 29 -8.56 -12.28 17.86
C GLN A 29 -7.15 -12.87 17.73
N PRO A 30 -6.60 -13.48 18.79
CA PRO A 30 -5.27 -14.10 18.72
C PRO A 30 -5.27 -15.38 17.87
N ASP A 31 -4.25 -15.49 17.01
CA ASP A 31 -3.68 -16.71 16.42
C ASP A 31 -4.56 -17.59 15.52
N VAL A 32 -5.24 -17.01 14.54
CA VAL A 32 -5.56 -17.78 13.32
C VAL A 32 -4.36 -17.65 12.36
N PRO A 33 -3.67 -18.73 11.99
CA PRO A 33 -2.58 -18.64 11.02
C PRO A 33 -3.14 -18.16 9.67
N ARG A 34 -2.59 -17.05 9.17
CA ARG A 34 -2.93 -16.51 7.85
C ARG A 34 -2.07 -17.17 6.78
N MET A 35 -2.65 -17.40 5.61
CA MET A 35 -1.93 -17.87 4.44
C MET A 35 -1.51 -16.67 3.59
N VAL A 36 -0.21 -16.49 3.36
CA VAL A 36 0.29 -15.48 2.43
C VAL A 36 0.13 -16.00 1.01
N LEU A 37 -0.57 -15.23 0.17
CA LEU A 37 -0.80 -15.57 -1.23
C LEU A 37 0.26 -14.93 -2.14
N GLU A 38 0.58 -13.65 -1.88
CA GLU A 38 1.54 -12.87 -2.66
C GLU A 38 2.03 -11.67 -1.84
N ARG A 39 3.26 -11.20 -2.08
CA ARG A 39 3.82 -10.02 -1.40
C ARG A 39 4.65 -9.15 -2.33
N HIS A 40 4.31 -7.87 -2.40
CA HIS A 40 5.08 -6.85 -3.11
C HIS A 40 5.70 -5.87 -2.12
N ILE A 41 6.93 -5.43 -2.40
CA ILE A 41 7.63 -4.43 -1.59
C ILE A 41 7.71 -3.12 -2.37
N HIS A 42 7.23 -2.03 -1.78
CA HIS A 42 7.29 -0.70 -2.37
C HIS A 42 8.21 0.21 -1.56
N GLN A 43 9.03 1.00 -2.24
CA GLN A 43 9.80 2.06 -1.59
C GLN A 43 8.98 3.35 -1.62
N MET A 44 8.70 3.93 -0.46
CA MET A 44 7.91 5.14 -0.29
C MET A 44 8.68 6.17 0.54
N ARG A 45 8.44 7.46 0.31
CA ARG A 45 9.05 8.53 1.10
C ARG A 45 8.12 8.91 2.25
N VAL A 46 8.68 9.05 3.44
CA VAL A 46 7.96 9.50 4.63
C VAL A 46 8.03 11.01 4.70
N ASP A 47 6.93 11.70 4.40
CA ASP A 47 6.90 13.18 4.33
C ASP A 47 7.37 13.88 5.62
N ALA A 48 7.13 13.27 6.78
CA ALA A 48 7.50 13.86 8.07
C ALA A 48 9.02 13.86 8.35
N THR A 49 9.76 12.89 7.78
CA THR A 49 11.19 12.71 8.05
C THR A 49 12.05 12.83 6.80
N ASP A 50 11.45 12.97 5.62
CA ASP A 50 12.08 12.90 4.31
C ASP A 50 12.83 11.60 4.00
N GLU A 51 12.74 10.60 4.88
CA GLU A 51 13.40 9.31 4.74
C GLU A 51 12.63 8.37 3.80
N TRP A 52 13.35 7.45 3.17
CA TRP A 52 12.74 6.37 2.39
C TRP A 52 12.50 5.15 3.27
N ALA A 53 11.27 4.64 3.25
CA ALA A 53 10.87 3.43 3.92
C ALA A 53 10.41 2.38 2.90
N TYR A 54 10.59 1.11 3.26
CA TYR A 54 10.00 0.00 2.51
C TYR A 54 8.66 -0.37 3.13
N VAL A 55 7.63 -0.42 2.30
CA VAL A 55 6.26 -0.74 2.68
C VAL A 55 5.87 -2.06 2.00
N PRO A 56 5.71 -3.14 2.77
CA PRO A 56 5.17 -4.38 2.23
C PRO A 56 3.67 -4.25 1.98
N VAL A 57 3.23 -4.79 0.83
CA VAL A 57 1.84 -5.01 0.47
C VAL A 57 1.63 -6.50 0.29
N THR A 58 0.78 -7.10 1.11
CA THR A 58 0.62 -8.55 1.17
C THR A 58 -0.84 -8.93 0.90
N ALA A 59 -1.07 -9.84 -0.04
CA ALA A 59 -2.36 -10.50 -0.18
C ALA A 59 -2.36 -11.74 0.71
N VAL A 60 -3.36 -11.86 1.57
CA VAL A 60 -3.46 -12.97 2.52
C VAL A 60 -4.88 -13.54 2.55
N PHE A 61 -4.99 -14.82 2.90
CA PHE A 61 -6.24 -15.49 3.22
C PHE A 61 -6.24 -15.92 4.69
N TRP A 62 -7.27 -15.50 5.42
CA TRP A 62 -7.49 -15.86 6.81
C TRP A 62 -8.65 -16.86 6.90
N PRO A 63 -8.42 -18.11 7.33
CA PRO A 63 -9.48 -19.08 7.54
C PRO A 63 -10.56 -18.53 8.50
N GLY A 64 -11.80 -18.43 8.02
CA GLY A 64 -12.94 -17.93 8.81
C GLY A 64 -13.17 -16.42 8.75
N ILE A 65 -12.24 -15.64 8.17
CA ILE A 65 -12.42 -14.20 7.92
C ILE A 65 -12.58 -13.94 6.41
N GLY A 66 -11.70 -14.53 5.58
CA GLY A 66 -11.69 -14.36 4.13
C GLY A 66 -10.38 -13.77 3.59
N GLU A 67 -10.44 -13.26 2.37
CA GLU A 67 -9.32 -12.60 1.71
C GLU A 67 -9.17 -11.15 2.16
N VAL A 68 -7.94 -10.73 2.44
CA VAL A 68 -7.61 -9.33 2.73
C VAL A 68 -6.30 -8.92 2.09
N VAL A 69 -6.16 -7.63 1.82
CA VAL A 69 -4.90 -7.00 1.39
C VAL A 69 -4.38 -6.17 2.54
N GLU A 70 -3.14 -6.44 2.95
CA GLU A 70 -2.45 -5.73 4.01
C GLU A 70 -1.48 -4.72 3.43
N LEU A 71 -1.53 -3.49 3.92
CA LEU A 71 -0.66 -2.38 3.57
C LEU A 71 -0.05 -1.85 4.86
N GLY A 72 1.13 -2.35 5.24
CA GLY A 72 1.69 -2.05 6.57
C GLY A 72 0.70 -2.41 7.69
N PRO A 73 0.32 -1.47 8.59
CA PRO A 73 -0.60 -1.74 9.71
C PRO A 73 -2.09 -1.75 9.33
N TRP A 74 -2.43 -1.53 8.06
CA TRP A 74 -3.82 -1.45 7.60
C TRP A 74 -4.21 -2.71 6.82
N SER A 75 -5.46 -3.13 6.95
CA SER A 75 -6.06 -4.21 6.17
C SER A 75 -7.26 -3.69 5.39
N LEU A 76 -7.40 -4.16 4.15
CA LEU A 76 -8.47 -3.78 3.22
C LEU A 76 -9.14 -5.04 2.65
N SER A 77 -10.43 -4.94 2.36
CA SER A 77 -11.08 -5.95 1.52
C SER A 77 -10.49 -5.90 0.10
N PRO A 78 -10.59 -6.98 -0.70
CA PRO A 78 -10.17 -6.95 -2.09
C PRO A 78 -10.91 -5.89 -2.93
N GLU A 79 -12.14 -5.54 -2.56
CA GLU A 79 -12.90 -4.47 -3.22
C GLU A 79 -12.31 -3.09 -2.92
N ASP A 80 -12.09 -2.78 -1.63
CA ASP A 80 -11.52 -1.50 -1.20
C ASP A 80 -10.09 -1.32 -1.72
N ALA A 81 -9.30 -2.40 -1.76
CA ALA A 81 -7.95 -2.37 -2.32
C ALA A 81 -7.96 -1.98 -3.82
N ARG A 82 -8.91 -2.50 -4.60
CA ARG A 82 -9.07 -2.10 -6.02
C ARG A 82 -9.52 -0.65 -6.14
N LEU A 83 -10.46 -0.21 -5.29
CA LEU A 83 -10.92 1.19 -5.28
C LEU A 83 -9.79 2.16 -4.93
N LEU A 84 -8.95 1.81 -3.95
CA LEU A 84 -7.75 2.56 -3.60
C LEU A 84 -6.77 2.60 -4.77
N ALA A 85 -6.49 1.46 -5.40
CA ALA A 85 -5.59 1.40 -6.56
C ALA A 85 -6.06 2.28 -7.74
N ALA A 86 -7.37 2.31 -8.01
CA ALA A 86 -7.95 3.19 -9.01
C ALA A 86 -7.74 4.67 -8.63
N SER A 87 -8.01 5.02 -7.36
CA SER A 87 -7.83 6.38 -6.85
C SER A 87 -6.37 6.85 -6.95
N LEU A 88 -5.41 6.00 -6.56
CA LEU A 88 -3.98 6.27 -6.69
C LEU A 88 -3.56 6.46 -8.15
N THR A 89 -4.10 5.66 -9.07
CA THR A 89 -3.84 5.80 -10.51
C THR A 89 -4.33 7.15 -11.03
N THR A 90 -5.52 7.58 -10.63
CA THR A 90 -6.06 8.90 -10.99
C THR A 90 -5.18 10.02 -10.44
N LEU A 91 -4.80 9.96 -9.16
CA LEU A 91 -3.93 10.97 -8.53
C LEU A 91 -2.55 11.04 -9.20
N ALA A 92 -1.94 9.89 -9.51
CA ALA A 92 -0.68 9.83 -10.23
C ALA A 92 -0.80 10.48 -11.61
N SER A 93 -1.91 10.25 -12.33
CA SER A 93 -2.16 10.86 -13.63
C SER A 93 -2.29 12.38 -13.58
N LEU A 94 -2.81 12.93 -12.47
CA LEU A 94 -2.91 14.39 -12.27
C LEU A 94 -1.55 15.04 -11.98
N VAL A 95 -0.65 14.32 -11.30
CA VAL A 95 0.67 14.84 -10.89
C VAL A 95 1.74 14.60 -11.96
N ASP A 96 1.60 13.58 -12.83
CA ASP A 96 2.50 13.31 -13.96
C ASP A 96 2.37 14.39 -15.05
N THR A 97 2.86 15.59 -14.72
CA THR A 97 2.85 16.81 -15.53
C THR A 97 4.00 16.82 -16.51
N LYS A 98 4.05 15.82 -17.40
CA LYS A 98 4.89 15.91 -18.61
C LYS A 98 4.55 17.10 -19.52
N HIS A 99 3.58 17.94 -19.14
CA HIS A 99 3.41 19.32 -19.61
C HIS A 99 3.25 20.29 -18.43
N PRO A 100 4.32 20.99 -17.99
CA PRO A 100 4.21 22.01 -16.94
C PRO A 100 3.35 23.22 -17.35
N ASP A 101 3.09 23.42 -18.64
CA ASP A 101 2.28 24.53 -19.16
C ASP A 101 0.76 24.31 -18.98
N SER A 102 0.30 23.09 -18.70
CA SER A 102 -1.15 22.81 -18.55
C SER A 102 -1.73 23.22 -17.20
N LEU A 103 -0.90 23.65 -16.25
CA LEU A 103 -1.33 24.15 -14.94
C LEU A 103 -1.43 25.68 -14.88
N ILE A 104 -1.01 26.40 -15.93
CA ILE A 104 -1.26 27.83 -16.05
C ILE A 104 -2.67 27.99 -16.65
N HIS A 105 -3.68 28.04 -15.78
CA HIS A 105 -4.93 28.65 -16.18
C HIS A 105 -4.67 30.16 -16.35
N GLU A 106 -4.44 30.59 -17.59
CA GLU A 106 -4.51 32.01 -17.94
C GLU A 106 -5.89 32.50 -17.52
N THR A 107 -5.93 33.18 -16.38
CA THR A 107 -7.09 33.95 -15.95
C THR A 107 -7.10 35.14 -16.90
N GLU A 108 -7.78 35.01 -18.04
CA GLU A 108 -8.06 36.17 -18.87
C GLU A 108 -8.97 37.11 -18.05
N GLU A 109 -8.33 38.08 -17.39
CA GLU A 109 -9.00 39.26 -16.88
C GLU A 109 -9.62 39.98 -18.08
N SER A 110 -10.92 39.73 -18.27
CA SER A 110 -11.78 40.49 -19.17
C SER A 110 -11.85 41.93 -18.69
N THR A 111 -10.89 42.75 -19.11
CA THR A 111 -10.93 44.21 -18.95
C THR A 111 -11.96 44.76 -19.92
N SER A 112 -13.05 45.29 -19.36
CA SER A 112 -14.02 46.16 -20.04
C SER A 112 -13.59 47.62 -19.93
#